data_AF-A0A0E3RGQ6-F1
#
_entry.id   AF-A0A0E3RGQ6-F1
#
_cell.length_a   1.000
_cell.length_b   1.000
_cell.length_c   1.000
_cell.angle_alpha   90.00
_cell.angle_beta   90.00
_cell.angle_gamma   90.00
#
_symmetry.space_group_name_H-M   'P 1'
#
loop_
_entity.id
_entity.type
_entity.pdbx_description
1 polymer ?
#
loop_
_entity_poly.entity_id
_entity_poly.type
_entity_poly.pdbx_seq_one_letter_code
_entity_poly.pdbx_strand_id
1 'polypeptide(L)'
;MLWISLMVLILVSLFVVVPYILVGPPTPLFYVRNHDVGVHELRVEVCDLKNNSILDKTYELSAGEEIYYAKPFRFLVPEFEGEGYTFEFTLDNSFKETHSTNIQPWNTVHVELYSDYEEGQPLLVGEMTV
;
A
#
# COMPACT_ATOMS: atom_id res chain seq x y z
N MET A 1 -22.32 25.14 -20.79
CA MET A 1 -21.37 25.07 -19.65
C MET A 1 -21.99 24.45 -18.40
N LEU A 2 -23.21 24.85 -17.97
CA LEU A 2 -23.88 24.26 -16.80
C LEU A 2 -24.05 22.73 -16.86
N TRP A 3 -24.43 22.18 -18.02
CA TRP A 3 -24.59 20.73 -18.17
C TRP A 3 -23.29 19.93 -18.00
N ILE A 4 -22.16 20.48 -18.45
CA ILE A 4 -20.85 19.84 -18.27
C ILE A 4 -20.48 19.85 -16.80
N SER A 5 -20.67 20.97 -16.12
CA SER A 5 -20.40 21.08 -14.67
C SER A 5 -21.28 20.13 -13.86
N LEU A 6 -22.56 20.00 -14.20
CA LEU A 6 -23.46 19.06 -13.55
C LEU A 6 -23.02 17.60 -13.79
N MET A 7 -22.62 17.28 -15.02
CA MET A 7 -22.13 15.93 -15.35
C MET A 7 -20.87 15.58 -14.56
N VAL A 8 -19.92 16.51 -14.44
CA VAL A 8 -18.71 16.32 -13.62
C VAL A 8 -19.07 16.11 -12.15
N LEU A 9 -20.01 16.89 -11.61
CA LEU A 9 -20.47 16.75 -10.23
C LEU A 9 -21.06 15.36 -9.96
N ILE A 10 -21.90 14.86 -10.88
CA ILE A 10 -22.51 13.53 -10.78
C ILE A 10 -21.43 12.44 -10.79
N LEU A 11 -20.45 12.55 -11.69
CA LEU A 11 -19.34 11.58 -11.76
C LEU A 11 -18.51 11.57 -10.48
N VAL A 12 -18.12 12.73 -9.96
CA VAL A 12 -17.39 12.83 -8.68
C VAL A 12 -18.23 12.25 -7.53
N SER A 13 -19.53 12.54 -7.51
CA SER A 13 -20.42 12.00 -6.50
C SER A 13 -20.48 10.48 -6.55
N LEU A 14 -20.62 9.90 -7.75
CA LEU A 14 -20.83 8.46 -7.92
C LEU A 14 -19.55 7.65 -7.71
N PHE A 15 -18.39 8.15 -8.13
CA PHE A 15 -17.13 7.41 -8.08
C PHE A 15 -16.21 7.76 -6.91
N VAL A 16 -16.46 8.88 -6.21
CA VAL A 16 -15.63 9.30 -5.07
C VAL A 16 -16.47 9.40 -3.80
N VAL A 17 -17.55 10.20 -3.82
CA VAL A 17 -18.31 10.51 -2.59
C VAL A 17 -19.14 9.32 -2.10
N VAL A 18 -19.90 8.67 -2.98
CA VAL A 18 -20.76 7.54 -2.61
C VAL A 18 -19.95 6.35 -2.07
N PRO A 19 -18.87 5.89 -2.74
CA PRO A 19 -18.04 4.81 -2.21
C PRO A 19 -17.41 5.17 -0.86
N TYR A 20 -16.95 6.42 -0.69
CA TYR A 20 -16.42 6.91 0.58
C TYR A 20 -17.43 6.82 1.71
N ILE A 21 -18.72 7.14 1.46
CA ILE A 21 -19.77 7.06 2.47
C ILE A 21 -20.12 5.60 2.81
N LEU A 22 -20.10 4.69 1.82
CA LEU A 22 -20.51 3.30 2.00
C LEU A 22 -19.41 2.42 2.64
N VAL A 23 -18.17 2.54 2.17
CA VAL A 23 -17.04 1.68 2.55
C VAL A 23 -16.07 2.40 3.50
N GLY A 24 -16.13 3.73 3.55
CA GLY A 24 -15.20 4.56 4.31
C GLY A 24 -14.06 5.12 3.46
N PRO A 25 -13.08 5.80 4.09
CA PRO A 25 -11.93 6.35 3.39
C PRO A 25 -11.09 5.23 2.72
N PRO A 26 -10.46 5.53 1.58
CA PRO A 26 -9.45 4.66 0.97
C PRO A 26 -8.37 4.25 1.97
N THR A 27 -7.92 3.00 1.90
CA THR A 27 -6.85 2.46 2.73
C THR A 27 -5.49 2.96 2.24
N PRO A 28 -4.44 2.93 3.09
CA PRO A 28 -3.07 3.26 2.64
C PRO A 28 -2.62 2.32 1.52
N LEU A 29 -1.58 2.71 0.78
CA LEU A 29 -0.96 1.85 -0.22
C LEU A 29 -0.33 0.64 0.45
N PHE A 30 0.42 0.89 1.52
CA PHE A 30 0.94 -0.12 2.40
C PHE A 30 1.00 0.38 3.84
N TYR A 31 1.04 -0.58 4.75
CA TYR A 31 1.22 -0.40 6.18
C TYR A 31 2.31 -1.35 6.65
N VAL A 32 3.22 -0.86 7.49
CA VAL A 32 4.26 -1.70 8.09
C VAL A 32 4.23 -1.53 9.60
N ARG A 33 4.42 -2.63 10.32
CA ARG A 33 4.60 -2.63 11.76
C ARG A 33 5.78 -3.48 12.18
N ASN A 34 6.61 -2.91 13.05
CA ASN A 34 7.66 -3.66 13.72
C ASN A 34 7.15 -4.22 15.06
N HIS A 35 6.95 -5.53 15.16
CA HIS A 35 6.65 -6.22 16.42
C HIS A 35 7.91 -6.71 17.15
N ASP A 36 9.09 -6.63 16.53
CA ASP A 36 10.36 -6.94 17.15
C ASP A 36 10.74 -5.86 18.19
N VAL A 37 11.61 -6.23 19.13
CA VAL A 37 12.31 -5.35 20.06
C VAL A 37 13.50 -4.63 19.42
N GLY A 38 13.95 -5.07 18.24
CA GLY A 38 15.04 -4.48 17.47
C GLY A 38 14.66 -3.22 16.68
N VAL A 39 15.68 -2.46 16.27
CA VAL A 39 15.56 -1.44 15.23
C VAL A 39 15.96 -2.08 13.91
N HIS A 40 15.11 -1.94 12.89
CA HIS A 40 15.34 -2.54 11.58
C HIS A 40 15.27 -1.50 10.46
N GLU A 41 16.10 -1.69 9.45
CA GLU A 41 16.01 -0.93 8.21
C GLU A 41 15.13 -1.67 7.21
N LEU A 42 14.01 -1.07 6.81
CA LEU A 42 13.13 -1.62 5.78
C LEU A 42 13.10 -0.70 4.56
N ARG A 43 13.59 -1.21 3.42
CA ARG A 43 13.38 -0.59 2.11
C ARG A 43 12.12 -1.17 1.48
N VAL A 44 11.24 -0.28 1.03
CA VAL A 44 10.02 -0.58 0.27
C VAL A 44 10.17 -0.01 -1.13
N GLU A 45 10.20 -0.89 -2.11
CA GLU A 45 10.17 -0.53 -3.52
C GLU A 45 8.87 -1.02 -4.16
N VAL A 46 8.23 -0.18 -4.96
CA VAL A 46 7.00 -0.55 -5.68
C VAL A 46 7.25 -0.33 -7.16
N CYS A 47 7.09 -1.39 -7.94
CA CYS A 47 7.29 -1.41 -9.37
C CYS A 47 5.97 -1.59 -10.12
N ASP A 48 5.84 -0.93 -11.28
CA ASP A 48 4.76 -1.22 -12.23
C ASP A 48 5.02 -2.53 -13.01
N LEU A 49 4.05 -2.95 -13.83
CA LEU A 49 4.15 -4.13 -14.72
C LEU A 49 5.37 -4.13 -15.65
N LYS A 50 5.94 -2.95 -15.97
CA LYS A 50 7.11 -2.81 -16.83
C LYS A 50 8.41 -2.77 -16.01
N ASN A 51 8.32 -3.07 -14.73
CA ASN A 51 9.40 -3.02 -13.76
C ASN A 51 9.99 -1.60 -13.57
N ASN A 52 9.19 -0.55 -13.82
CA ASN A 52 9.58 0.81 -13.46
C ASN A 52 9.27 1.05 -11.98
N SER A 53 10.26 1.48 -11.22
CA SER A 53 10.09 1.89 -9.83
C SER A 53 9.23 3.16 -9.76
N ILE A 54 8.05 3.06 -9.14
CA ILE A 54 7.14 4.19 -8.89
C ILE A 54 7.31 4.75 -7.46
N LEU A 55 7.93 3.97 -6.58
CA LEU A 55 8.24 4.31 -5.21
C LEU A 55 9.47 3.54 -4.78
N ASP A 56 10.42 4.23 -4.15
CA ASP A 56 11.58 3.64 -3.50
C ASP A 56 11.84 4.45 -2.23
N LYS A 57 11.64 3.84 -1.07
CA LYS A 57 11.83 4.48 0.23
C LYS A 57 12.43 3.51 1.24
N THR A 58 13.37 4.00 2.01
CA THR A 58 13.93 3.30 3.16
C THR A 58 13.43 3.93 4.45
N TYR A 59 13.04 3.08 5.39
CA TYR A 59 12.54 3.45 6.71
C TYR A 59 13.41 2.77 7.77
N GLU A 60 13.75 3.51 8.82
CA GLU A 60 14.33 2.96 10.04
C GLU A 60 13.18 2.79 11.04
N LEU A 61 12.86 1.54 11.38
CA LEU A 61 11.70 1.17 12.19
C LEU A 61 12.16 0.77 13.60
N SER A 62 11.79 1.58 14.58
CA SER A 62 11.99 1.27 15.99
C SER A 62 11.03 0.18 16.47
N ALA A 63 11.32 -0.42 17.62
CA ALA A 63 10.46 -1.42 18.24
C ALA A 63 9.03 -0.88 18.45
N GLY A 64 8.03 -1.60 17.94
CA GLY A 64 6.63 -1.20 18.00
C GLY A 64 6.22 -0.08 17.03
N GLU A 65 7.13 0.42 16.19
CA GLU A 65 6.83 1.50 15.26
C GLU A 65 5.91 1.03 14.11
N GLU A 66 4.99 1.91 13.75
CA GLU A 66 4.02 1.71 12.68
C GLU A 66 4.19 2.83 11.63
N ILE A 67 4.30 2.45 10.37
CA ILE A 67 4.37 3.38 9.25
C ILE A 67 3.22 3.13 8.28
N TYR A 68 2.72 4.22 7.71
CA TYR A 68 1.64 4.22 6.73
C TYR A 68 2.07 5.04 5.53
N TYR A 69 1.96 4.48 4.34
CA TYR A 69 2.16 5.24 3.12
C TYR A 69 0.82 5.50 2.43
N ALA A 70 0.44 6.78 2.38
CA ALA A 70 -0.81 7.19 1.77
C ALA A 70 -0.86 6.83 0.28
N LYS A 71 -2.04 6.40 -0.17
CA LYS A 71 -2.25 5.96 -1.54
C LYS A 71 -2.26 7.19 -2.48
N PRO A 72 -1.44 7.20 -3.55
CA PRO A 72 -1.48 8.27 -4.56
C PRO A 72 -2.85 8.45 -5.19
N PHE A 73 -3.21 9.70 -5.54
CA PHE A 73 -4.54 10.06 -6.05
C PHE A 73 -5.02 9.18 -7.22
N ARG A 74 -4.11 8.77 -8.10
CA ARG A 74 -4.44 7.93 -9.27
C ARG A 74 -5.08 6.59 -8.89
N PHE A 75 -4.83 6.08 -7.69
CA PHE A 75 -5.35 4.81 -7.21
C PHE A 75 -6.56 4.97 -6.28
N LEU A 76 -7.07 6.19 -6.09
CA LEU A 76 -8.26 6.46 -5.28
C LEU A 76 -9.55 6.33 -6.10
N VAL A 77 -9.45 6.27 -7.43
CA VAL A 77 -10.59 6.14 -8.34
C VAL A 77 -10.68 4.68 -8.78
N PRO A 78 -11.83 4.00 -8.57
CA PRO A 78 -12.00 2.59 -8.93
C PRO A 78 -11.78 2.26 -10.41
N GLU A 79 -11.83 3.24 -11.31
CA GLU A 79 -11.65 3.00 -12.75
C GLU A 79 -10.17 3.10 -13.18
N PHE A 80 -9.30 3.56 -12.29
CA PHE A 80 -7.85 3.68 -12.52
C PHE A 80 -7.07 2.64 -11.69
N GLU A 81 -7.65 1.45 -11.50
CA GLU A 81 -6.98 0.35 -10.81
C GLU A 81 -5.58 0.13 -11.36
N GLY A 82 -4.64 0.01 -10.43
CA GLY A 82 -3.28 -0.29 -10.78
C GLY A 82 -3.14 -1.80 -11.01
N GLU A 83 -3.14 -2.24 -12.26
CA GLU A 83 -2.90 -3.66 -12.55
C GLU A 83 -1.42 -4.03 -12.41
N GLY A 84 -1.16 -5.17 -11.75
CA GLY A 84 0.12 -5.87 -11.74
C GLY A 84 1.30 -5.10 -11.15
N TYR A 85 1.10 -4.53 -9.96
CA TYR A 85 2.18 -3.89 -9.22
C TYR A 85 2.91 -4.93 -8.37
N THR A 86 4.23 -4.75 -8.24
CA THR A 86 5.06 -5.59 -7.39
C THR A 86 5.68 -4.75 -6.29
N PHE A 87 5.48 -5.17 -5.06
CA PHE A 87 6.11 -4.63 -3.86
C PHE A 87 7.33 -5.48 -3.55
N GLU A 88 8.51 -4.87 -3.49
CA GLU A 88 9.74 -5.48 -3.00
C GLU A 88 10.08 -4.87 -1.63
N PHE A 89 10.17 -5.74 -0.63
CA PHE A 89 10.54 -5.40 0.74
C PHE A 89 11.94 -5.94 0.98
N THR A 90 12.89 -5.07 1.34
CA THR A 90 14.25 -5.46 1.73
C THR A 90 14.49 -5.07 3.18
N LEU A 91 14.66 -6.06 4.06
CA LEU A 91 14.95 -5.90 5.48
C LEU A 91 16.46 -6.04 5.73
N ASP A 92 17.02 -5.08 6.46
CA ASP A 92 18.42 -5.01 6.89
C ASP A 92 19.42 -5.34 5.77
N ASN A 93 19.12 -4.86 4.55
CA ASN A 93 19.88 -5.09 3.31
C ASN A 93 20.19 -6.56 2.97
N SER A 94 19.48 -7.51 3.58
CA SER A 94 19.83 -8.94 3.50
C SER A 94 18.64 -9.82 3.17
N PHE A 95 17.49 -9.62 3.81
CA PHE A 95 16.29 -10.39 3.56
C PHE A 95 15.38 -9.67 2.57
N LYS A 96 14.91 -10.37 1.54
CA LYS A 96 14.05 -9.82 0.49
C LYS A 96 12.78 -10.62 0.37
N GLU A 97 11.66 -9.93 0.36
CA GLU A 97 10.34 -10.50 0.11
C GLU A 97 9.64 -9.71 -0.99
N THR A 98 8.91 -10.39 -1.86
CA THR A 98 8.18 -9.74 -2.97
C THR A 98 6.72 -10.14 -2.96
N HIS A 99 5.85 -9.18 -3.21
CA HIS A 99 4.42 -9.40 -3.27
C HIS A 99 3.81 -8.66 -4.45
N SER A 100 3.16 -9.40 -5.35
CA SER A 100 2.47 -8.82 -6.49
C SER A 100 0.98 -8.75 -6.23
N THR A 101 0.40 -7.57 -6.41
CA THR A 101 -1.04 -7.35 -6.28
C THR A 101 -1.52 -6.22 -7.20
N ASN A 102 -2.82 -6.12 -7.37
CA ASN A 102 -3.44 -4.97 -8.01
C ASN A 102 -3.66 -3.88 -6.95
N ILE A 103 -3.51 -2.60 -7.31
CA ILE A 103 -3.75 -1.49 -6.40
C ILE A 103 -5.16 -0.95 -6.65
N GLN A 104 -6.02 -1.08 -5.63
CA GLN A 104 -7.39 -0.57 -5.60
C GLN A 104 -7.55 0.46 -4.47
N PRO A 105 -8.63 1.25 -4.41
CA PRO A 105 -8.76 2.29 -3.38
C PRO A 105 -8.86 1.72 -1.95
N TRP A 106 -9.47 0.55 -1.76
CA TRP A 106 -9.72 -0.06 -0.44
C TRP A 106 -8.92 -1.33 -0.16
N ASN A 107 -7.80 -1.54 -0.85
CA ASN A 107 -6.84 -2.58 -0.49
C ASN A 107 -5.52 -2.00 0.01
N THR A 108 -4.86 -2.72 0.91
CA THR A 108 -3.55 -2.34 1.45
C THR A 108 -2.66 -3.56 1.55
N VAL A 109 -1.40 -3.41 1.17
CA VAL A 109 -0.37 -4.39 1.50
C VAL A 109 0.06 -4.13 2.94
N HIS A 110 -0.02 -5.14 3.81
CA HIS A 110 0.48 -5.03 5.17
C HIS A 110 1.75 -5.86 5.32
N VAL A 111 2.69 -5.32 6.10
CA VAL A 111 3.96 -5.96 6.40
C VAL A 111 4.16 -5.95 7.90
N GLU A 112 4.40 -7.11 8.47
CA GLU A 112 4.66 -7.25 9.90
C GLU A 112 6.04 -7.89 10.09
N LEU A 113 6.88 -7.26 10.92
CA LEU A 113 8.20 -7.76 11.31
C LEU A 113 8.06 -8.42 12.67
N TYR A 114 8.50 -9.67 12.82
CA TYR A 114 8.47 -10.39 14.08
C TYR A 114 9.85 -10.98 14.42
N SER A 115 10.20 -10.99 15.69
CA SER A 115 11.46 -11.56 16.20
C SER A 115 11.52 -13.09 16.16
N ASP A 116 10.36 -13.77 16.18
CA ASP A 116 10.22 -15.16 16.64
C ASP A 116 9.76 -16.15 15.56
N TYR A 117 10.06 -15.94 14.27
CA TYR A 117 9.73 -16.95 13.25
C TYR A 117 10.73 -18.10 13.21
N GLU A 118 10.23 -19.32 13.45
CA GLU A 118 10.99 -20.58 13.48
C GLU A 118 11.55 -21.02 12.10
N GLU A 119 11.22 -20.32 11.00
CA GLU A 119 11.59 -20.70 9.62
C GLU A 119 12.48 -19.67 8.89
N GLY A 120 13.05 -18.69 9.61
CA GLY A 120 13.99 -17.72 9.00
C GLY A 120 13.34 -16.72 8.03
N GLN A 121 12.03 -16.52 8.12
CA GLN A 121 11.28 -15.47 7.41
C GLN A 121 10.84 -14.38 8.41
N PRO A 122 11.62 -13.29 8.56
CA PRO A 122 11.31 -12.22 9.51
C PRO A 122 10.19 -11.28 9.05
N LEU A 123 9.71 -11.41 7.80
CA LEU A 123 8.65 -10.59 7.23
C LEU A 123 7.40 -11.44 6.96
N LEU A 124 6.27 -11.00 7.47
CA LEU A 124 4.95 -11.45 7.03
C LEU A 124 4.35 -10.38 6.11
N VAL A 125 4.15 -10.71 4.84
CA VAL A 125 3.54 -9.81 3.86
C VAL A 125 2.17 -10.35 3.46
N GLY A 126 1.16 -9.51 3.53
CA GLY A 126 -0.20 -9.88 3.14
C GLY A 126 -0.97 -8.71 2.54
N GLU A 127 -2.20 -8.99 2.15
CA GLU A 127 -3.13 -8.01 1.61
C GLU A 127 -4.40 -7.97 2.48
N MET A 128 -4.89 -6.78 2.74
CA MET A 128 -6.19 -6.56 3.38
C MET A 128 -7.06 -5.73 2.45
N THR A 129 -8.27 -6.20 2.19
CA THR A 129 -9.29 -5.50 1.40
C THR A 129 -10.52 -5.26 2.29
N VAL A 130 -11.09 -4.06 2.22
CA VAL A 130 -12.28 -3.65 2.98
C VAL A 130 -13.55 -3.81 2.14
#